data_AF-A0A849G149-F1
#
_entry.id   AF-A0A849G149-F1
#
_cell.length_a   1.000
_cell.length_b   1.000
_cell.length_c   1.000
_cell.angle_alpha   90.00
_cell.angle_beta   90.00
_cell.angle_gamma   90.00
#
_symmetry.space_group_name_H-M   'P 1'
#
loop_
_entity.id
_entity.type
_entity.pdbx_description
1 polymer ?
#
loop_
_entity_poly.entity_id
_entity_poly.type
_entity_poly.pdbx_seq_one_letter_code
_entity_poly.pdbx_strand_id
1 'polypeptide(L)' 'MPQNTLGHILRLTTFGESHGPAIGGILDGCPAGLPLDMDAIQHQLDRRKPGQSSITTQRKESDRVQFLSGIFEGKTLGTP' A
#
# COMPACT_ATOMS: atom_id res chain seq x y z
N MET A 1 4.19 -23.29 2.13
CA MET A 1 4.97 -22.06 2.41
C MET A 1 4.00 -20.90 2.33
N PRO A 2 4.07 -19.88 3.19
CA PRO A 2 3.12 -18.77 3.12
C PRO A 2 3.19 -18.18 1.71
N GLN A 3 2.08 -18.24 1.00
CA GLN A 3 1.97 -17.72 -0.35
C GLN A 3 1.78 -16.21 -0.23
N ASN A 4 2.88 -15.52 0.03
CA ASN A 4 2.93 -14.05 0.16
C ASN A 4 2.70 -13.33 -1.17
N THR A 5 2.47 -14.09 -2.24
CA THR A 5 2.23 -13.61 -3.60
C THR A 5 0.82 -13.97 -4.03
N LEU A 6 0.02 -12.98 -4.40
CA LEU A 6 -1.33 -13.14 -4.92
C LEU A 6 -1.41 -12.62 -6.37
N GLY A 7 -2.06 -13.37 -7.25
CA GLY A 7 -2.27 -13.00 -8.66
C GLY A 7 -1.27 -13.63 -9.64
N HIS A 8 -1.51 -13.44 -10.94
CA HIS A 8 -0.69 -14.01 -12.04
C HIS A 8 -0.22 -12.93 -13.02
N ILE A 9 -1.15 -12.14 -13.57
CA ILE A 9 -0.86 -11.00 -14.47
C ILE A 9 -0.58 -9.74 -13.64
N LEU A 10 -1.53 -9.36 -12.78
CA LEU A 10 -1.33 -8.36 -11.73
C LEU A 10 -0.96 -9.12 -10.45
N ARG A 11 0.27 -8.96 -9.99
CA ARG A 11 0.83 -9.80 -8.92
C ARG A 11 1.25 -8.94 -7.73
N LEU A 12 0.64 -9.18 -6.57
CA LEU A 12 0.98 -8.53 -5.32
C LEU A 12 1.83 -9.47 -4.47
N THR A 13 3.06 -9.07 -4.15
CA THR A 13 3.94 -9.78 -3.21
C THR A 13 4.10 -8.95 -1.95
N THR A 14 3.67 -9.44 -0.79
CA THR A 14 3.80 -8.71 0.48
C THR A 14 4.99 -9.21 1.30
N PHE A 15 5.51 -8.34 2.17
CA PHE A 15 6.56 -8.65 3.13
C PHE A 15 6.43 -7.77 4.38
N GLY A 16 7.11 -8.16 5.45
CA GLY A 16 7.13 -7.43 6.72
C GLY A 16 6.54 -8.23 7.86
N GLU A 17 6.77 -7.73 9.06
CA GLU A 17 6.38 -8.33 10.33
C GLU A 17 5.57 -7.32 11.14
N SER A 18 4.66 -7.77 11.98
CA SER A 18 3.79 -6.89 12.79
C SER A 18 4.56 -6.01 13.79
N HIS A 19 5.76 -6.45 14.20
CA HIS A 19 6.67 -5.70 15.07
C HIS A 19 7.90 -5.18 14.31
N GLY A 20 7.94 -5.35 12.99
CA GLY A 20 9.01 -4.87 12.14
C GLY A 20 8.94 -3.36 11.96
N PRO A 21 10.01 -2.73 11.44
CA PRO A 21 10.06 -1.29 11.22
C PRO A 21 9.07 -0.81 10.15
N ALA A 22 8.64 -1.70 9.24
CA ALA A 22 7.67 -1.42 8.20
C ALA A 22 7.01 -2.71 7.69
N ILE A 23 5.83 -2.55 7.10
CA ILE A 23 5.16 -3.57 6.28
C ILE A 23 5.10 -3.03 4.85
N GLY A 24 5.36 -3.88 3.87
CA GLY A 24 5.45 -3.47 2.47
C GLY A 24 4.96 -4.52 1.50
N GLY A 25 5.02 -4.16 0.22
CA GLY A 25 4.74 -5.08 -0.86
C GLY A 25 5.18 -4.53 -2.20
N ILE A 26 5.29 -5.43 -3.18
CA ILE A 26 5.62 -5.16 -4.57
C ILE A 26 4.39 -5.50 -5.41
N LEU A 27 4.01 -4.59 -6.31
CA LEU A 27 2.92 -4.79 -7.25
C LEU A 27 3.48 -4.88 -8.68
N ASP A 28 3.57 -6.10 -9.20
CA ASP A 28 4.04 -6.37 -10.57
C ASP A 28 2.87 -6.40 -11.56
N GLY A 29 3.14 -6.04 -12.82
CA GLY A 29 2.19 -6.18 -13.92
C GLY A 29 1.12 -5.08 -13.98
N CYS A 30 1.35 -3.97 -13.27
CA CYS A 30 0.56 -2.75 -13.45
C CYS A 30 0.90 -2.13 -14.82
N PRO A 31 -0.07 -1.75 -15.67
CA PRO A 31 0.23 -1.10 -16.94
C PRO A 31 0.77 0.32 -16.71
N ALA A 32 1.58 0.81 -17.64
CA ALA A 32 2.09 2.18 -17.61
C ALA A 32 1.00 3.22 -17.94
N GLY A 33 1.14 4.43 -17.41
CA GLY A 33 0.28 5.57 -17.71
C GLY A 33 -1.00 5.68 -16.88
N LEU A 34 -1.17 4.83 -15.85
CA LEU A 34 -2.29 4.97 -14.93
C LEU A 34 -2.02 6.13 -13.98
N PRO A 35 -2.94 7.12 -13.90
CA PRO A 35 -2.83 8.18 -12.90
C PRO A 35 -3.08 7.60 -11.49
N LEU A 36 -2.20 7.92 -10.57
CA LEU A 36 -2.28 7.54 -9.16
C LEU A 36 -2.43 8.79 -8.31
N ASP A 37 -3.55 8.83 -7.58
CA ASP A 37 -3.79 9.85 -6.57
C ASP A 37 -3.30 9.35 -5.22
N MET A 38 -2.17 9.91 -4.79
CA MET A 38 -1.50 9.56 -3.54
C MET A 38 -2.36 9.88 -2.32
N ASP A 39 -3.13 10.96 -2.37
CA ASP A 39 -4.01 11.40 -1.29
C ASP A 39 -5.21 10.46 -1.19
N ALA A 40 -5.77 10.05 -2.33
CA ALA A 40 -6.83 9.04 -2.35
C ALA A 40 -6.37 7.69 -1.78
N ILE A 41 -5.13 7.28 -2.08
CA ILE A 41 -4.55 6.03 -1.55
C ILE A 41 -4.35 6.11 -0.04
N GLN A 42 -3.77 7.22 0.45
CA GLN A 42 -3.62 7.45 1.88
C GLN A 42 -4.98 7.49 2.59
N HIS A 43 -5.99 8.13 1.98
CA HIS A 43 -7.35 8.14 2.52
C HIS A 43 -7.95 6.73 2.60
N GLN A 44 -7.73 5.85 1.60
CA GLN A 44 -8.15 4.45 1.68
C GLN A 44 -7.42 3.67 2.79
N LEU A 45 -6.15 4.00 3.07
CA LEU A 45 -5.42 3.43 4.19
C LEU A 45 -6.00 3.91 5.53
N ASP A 46 -6.27 5.22 5.65
CA ASP A 46 -6.83 5.83 6.86
C ASP A 46 -8.22 5.28 7.20
N ARG A 47 -9.03 4.92 6.19
CA ARG A 47 -10.32 4.22 6.39
C ARG A 47 -10.18 2.85 7.06
N ARG A 48 -9.02 2.19 6.95
CA ARG A 48 -8.77 0.89 7.59
C ARG A 48 -8.38 1.01 9.06
N LYS A 49 -8.02 2.21 9.53
CA LYS A 49 -7.59 2.44 10.91
C LYS A 49 -8.77 2.24 11.87
N PRO A 50 -8.68 1.34 12.86
CA PRO A 50 -9.66 1.25 13.92
C PRO A 50 -9.57 2.49 14.81
N GLY A 51 -10.67 3.25 14.95
CA GLY A 51 -10.64 4.55 15.65
C GLY A 51 -11.65 5.59 15.17
N GLN A 52 -12.47 5.29 14.16
CA GLN A 52 -13.51 6.20 13.64
C GLN A 52 -14.74 6.34 14.57
N SER A 53 -14.80 5.56 15.66
CA SER A 53 -15.90 5.58 16.63
C SER A 53 -15.40 5.98 18.02
N SER A 54 -16.25 6.69 18.79
CA SER A 54 -15.98 7.27 20.11
C SER A 54 -15.57 6.31 21.23
N ILE A 55 -15.43 5.02 20.95
CA ILE A 55 -15.23 3.93 21.92
C ILE A 55 -13.77 3.41 21.89
N THR A 56 -12.98 3.72 20.86
CA THR A 56 -11.61 3.22 20.72
C THR A 56 -10.58 4.28 21.14
N THR A 57 -9.49 3.84 21.78
CA THR A 57 -8.37 4.70 22.14
C THR A 57 -7.77 5.33 20.89
N GLN A 58 -7.45 6.63 20.96
CA GLN A 58 -6.79 7.39 19.89
C GLN A 58 -5.34 6.91 19.69
N ARG A 59 -5.11 5.69 19.24
CA ARG A 59 -3.83 5.34 18.62
C ARG A 59 -3.86 5.95 17.24
N LYS A 60 -3.23 7.12 17.11
CA LYS A 60 -2.88 7.71 15.81
C LYS A 60 -1.77 6.84 15.21
N GLU A 61 -2.12 5.68 14.68
CA GLU A 61 -1.20 4.94 13.82
C GLU A 61 -0.96 5.85 12.60
N SER A 62 0.20 6.48 12.58
CA SER A 62 0.65 7.41 11.56
C SER A 62 1.15 6.67 10.33
N ASP A 63 0.48 5.58 9.98
CA ASP A 63 0.84 4.76 8.83
C ASP A 63 0.71 5.64 7.60
N ARG A 64 1.84 5.86 6.95
CA ARG A 64 1.98 6.62 5.71
C ARG A 64 2.40 5.66 4.62
N VAL A 65 1.66 5.65 3.53
CA VAL A 65 2.08 4.95 2.32
C VAL A 65 3.24 5.71 1.68
N GLN A 66 4.29 4.98 1.35
CA GLN A 66 5.42 5.47 0.57
C GLN A 66 5.64 4.55 -0.62
N PHE A 67 5.70 5.12 -1.81
CA PHE A 67 6.13 4.40 -3.01
C PHE A 67 7.62 4.62 -3.21
N LEU A 68 8.36 3.52 -3.39
CA LEU A 68 9.81 3.54 -3.57
C LEU A 68 10.21 3.49 -5.05
N SER A 69 9.31 3.00 -5.92
CA SER A 69 9.55 2.75 -7.34
C SER A 69 8.23 2.70 -8.12
N GLY A 70 8.32 2.56 -9.45
CA GLY A 70 7.17 2.31 -10.33
C GLY A 70 6.24 3.50 -10.62
N ILE A 71 6.49 4.67 -10.02
CA ILE A 71 5.70 5.89 -10.20
C ILE A 71 6.60 7.06 -10.59
N PHE A 72 6.16 7.82 -11.60
CA PHE A 72 6.77 9.09 -12.00
C PHE A 72 5.69 10.10 -12.34
N GLU A 73 5.80 11.34 -11.84
CA GLU A 73 4.83 12.42 -12.06
C GLU A 73 3.36 12.01 -11.79
N GLY A 74 3.13 11.20 -10.75
CA GLY A 74 1.79 10.74 -10.38
C GLY A 74 1.20 9.70 -11.35
N LYS A 75 2.03 9.07 -12.20
CA LYS A 75 1.62 8.01 -13.13
C LYS A 75 2.48 6.76 -12.96
N THR A 76 1.88 5.61 -13.21
CA THR A 76 2.61 4.33 -13.24
C THR A 76 3.57 4.28 -14.43
N LEU A 77 4.77 3.73 -14.21
CA LEU A 77 5.75 3.49 -15.27
C LEU A 77 5.62 2.10 -15.90
N GLY A 78 4.83 1.21 -15.28
CA GLY A 78 4.72 -0.19 -15.67
C GLY A 78 5.85 -1.09 -15.18
N THR A 79 6.82 -0.49 -14.49
CA THR A 79 7.84 -1.20 -13.71
C THR A 79 7.37 -1.33 -12.26
N PRO A 80 7.83 -2.36 -11.53
CA PRO A 80 7.64 -2.45 -10.09
C PRO A 80 8.37 -1.33 -9.34
#